data_AF-W0BFB1-F1
#
_entry.id   AF-W0BFB1-F1
#
_cell.length_a   1.000
_cell.length_b   1.000
_cell.length_c   1.000
_cell.angle_alpha   90.00
_cell.angle_beta   90.00
_cell.angle_gamma   90.00
#
_symmetry.space_group_name_H-M   'P 1'
#
loop_
_entity.id
_entity.type
_entity.pdbx_description
1 polymer ?
#
loop_
_entity_poly.entity_id
_entity_poly.type
_entity_poly.pdbx_seq_one_letter_code
_entity_poly.pdbx_strand_id
1 'polypeptide(L)'
;MRLSTHCNTMSIVHELGHALGLWHEQSRHDKDQYIQVVWENIKDGHAFNFTQHLTDGEDYGPYNYDSIMHYSAYAFSKNGEKTMIPLQENISIGQRNHLSQGDIDAVNGMYP
;
A
#
# COMPACT_ATOMS: atom_id res chain seq x y z
N MET A 1 -2.32 -10.14 -14.21
CA MET A 1 -2.41 -8.71 -14.56
C MET A 1 -3.69 -8.43 -15.37
N ARG A 2 -4.63 -7.65 -14.84
CA ARG A 2 -5.82 -7.17 -15.57
C ARG A 2 -5.77 -5.65 -15.58
N LEU A 3 -5.61 -5.03 -16.76
CA LEU A 3 -5.52 -3.58 -16.90
C LEU A 3 -6.84 -3.04 -17.47
N SER A 4 -7.41 -2.03 -16.81
CA SER A 4 -8.58 -1.28 -17.29
C SER A 4 -8.16 -0.21 -18.32
N THR A 5 -9.09 0.26 -19.14
CA THR A 5 -8.87 1.24 -20.24
C THR A 5 -8.44 2.64 -19.79
N HIS A 6 -8.24 2.86 -18.48
CA HIS A 6 -7.78 4.12 -17.88
C HIS A 6 -6.57 3.91 -16.93
N CYS A 7 -5.66 3.01 -17.27
CA CYS A 7 -4.41 2.85 -16.52
C CYS A 7 -3.37 3.89 -16.95
N ASN A 8 -2.93 4.72 -16.00
CA ASN A 8 -1.71 5.49 -16.17
C ASN A 8 -0.48 4.56 -16.06
N THR A 9 0.66 4.98 -16.60
CA THR A 9 1.90 4.16 -16.60
C THR A 9 2.27 3.64 -15.22
N MET A 10 2.04 4.45 -14.18
CA MET A 10 2.44 4.12 -12.83
C MET A 10 1.50 3.12 -12.13
N SER A 11 0.23 3.05 -12.53
CA SER A 11 -0.64 1.95 -12.16
C SER A 11 -0.10 0.63 -12.72
N ILE A 12 0.48 0.62 -13.92
CA ILE A 12 1.11 -0.60 -14.46
C ILE A 12 2.34 -0.97 -13.63
N VAL A 13 3.13 0.02 -13.20
CA VAL A 13 4.29 -0.21 -12.33
C VAL A 13 3.87 -0.80 -10.97
N HIS A 14 2.76 -0.34 -10.39
CA HIS A 14 2.18 -0.93 -9.17
C HIS A 14 1.82 -2.41 -9.37
N GLU A 15 1.12 -2.74 -10.46
CA GLU A 15 0.79 -4.13 -10.79
C GLU A 15 2.04 -4.98 -11.09
N LEU A 16 3.08 -4.39 -11.65
CA LEU A 16 4.37 -5.05 -11.83
C LEU A 16 5.06 -5.32 -10.49
N GLY A 17 4.97 -4.40 -9.52
CA GLY A 17 5.43 -4.62 -8.14
C GLY A 17 4.82 -5.87 -7.53
N HIS A 18 3.50 -6.05 -7.66
CA HIS A 18 2.84 -7.28 -7.24
C HIS A 18 3.36 -8.52 -7.98
N ALA A 19 3.60 -8.44 -9.28
CA ALA A 19 4.15 -9.56 -10.05
C ALA A 19 5.59 -9.92 -9.64
N LEU A 20 6.36 -8.96 -9.13
CA LEU A 20 7.70 -9.15 -8.56
C LEU A 20 7.66 -9.66 -7.11
N GLY A 21 6.48 -9.75 -6.49
CA GLY A 21 6.29 -10.29 -5.14
C GLY A 21 6.11 -9.24 -4.04
N LEU A 22 5.94 -7.96 -4.39
CA LEU A 22 5.62 -6.93 -3.39
C LEU A 22 4.15 -7.03 -2.96
N TRP A 23 3.92 -7.13 -1.66
CA TRP A 23 2.62 -6.88 -1.06
C TRP A 23 2.35 -5.38 -0.95
N HIS A 24 1.14 -5.01 -0.54
CA HIS A 24 0.85 -3.61 -0.27
C HIS A 24 1.60 -3.12 0.98
N GLU A 25 2.04 -1.87 0.98
CA GLU A 25 2.80 -1.33 2.12
C GLU A 25 1.98 -1.34 3.42
N GLN A 26 0.67 -1.04 3.34
CA GLN A 26 -0.20 -1.06 4.51
C GLN A 26 -0.56 -2.46 5.02
N SER A 27 0.00 -3.53 4.47
CA SER A 27 -0.17 -4.90 4.98
C SER A 27 1.08 -5.46 5.65
N ARG A 28 2.10 -4.63 5.91
CA ARG A 28 3.28 -4.97 6.72
C ARG A 28 2.95 -5.37 8.16
N HIS A 29 3.87 -6.08 8.82
CA HIS A 29 3.74 -6.50 10.22
C HIS A 29 3.76 -5.33 11.20
N ASP A 30 4.46 -4.26 10.83
CA ASP A 30 4.67 -3.08 11.68
C ASP A 30 3.68 -1.94 11.41
N LYS A 31 2.73 -2.10 10.47
CA LYS A 31 1.86 -1.01 9.97
C LYS A 31 1.16 -0.21 11.07
N ASP A 32 0.77 -0.85 12.18
CA ASP A 32 -0.03 -0.21 13.25
C ASP A 32 0.81 0.79 14.06
N GLN A 33 2.13 0.80 13.87
CA GLN A 33 3.03 1.83 14.39
C GLN A 33 3.05 3.11 13.52
N TYR A 34 2.50 3.05 12.30
CA TYR A 34 2.63 4.09 11.28
C TYR A 34 1.29 4.63 10.79
N ILE A 35 0.24 3.79 10.76
CA ILE A 35 -1.09 4.16 10.32
C ILE A 35 -2.15 3.64 11.30
N GLN A 36 -3.27 4.36 11.38
CA GLN A 36 -4.51 3.88 11.97
C GLN A 36 -5.48 3.50 10.84
N VAL A 37 -6.05 2.29 10.93
CA VAL A 37 -7.16 1.86 10.08
C VAL A 37 -8.50 2.23 10.74
N VAL A 38 -9.35 2.91 9.99
CA VAL A 38 -10.69 3.35 10.40
C VAL A 38 -11.71 2.36 9.85
N TRP A 39 -11.91 1.26 10.58
CA TRP A 39 -12.65 0.09 10.11
C TRP A 39 -14.12 0.38 9.77
N GLU A 40 -14.74 1.30 10.50
CA GLU A 40 -16.11 1.76 10.31
C GLU A 40 -16.34 2.44 8.94
N ASN A 41 -15.28 2.97 8.32
CA ASN A 41 -15.36 3.64 7.02
C ASN A 41 -15.15 2.66 5.85
N ILE A 42 -14.73 1.42 6.11
CA ILE A 42 -14.46 0.43 5.07
C ILE A 42 -15.76 -0.20 4.57
N LYS A 43 -15.85 -0.42 3.25
CA LYS A 43 -16.95 -1.18 2.61
C LYS A 43 -17.09 -2.56 3.23
N ASP A 44 -18.32 -2.96 3.47
CA ASP A 44 -18.63 -4.27 4.04
C ASP A 44 -18.06 -5.38 3.13
N GLY A 45 -17.42 -6.38 3.74
CA GLY A 45 -16.71 -7.44 3.03
C GLY A 45 -15.30 -7.09 2.53
N HIS A 46 -14.82 -5.84 2.67
CA HIS A 46 -13.48 -5.44 2.20
C HIS A 46 -12.42 -5.32 3.30
N ALA A 47 -12.74 -5.61 4.56
CA ALA A 47 -11.80 -5.50 5.69
C ALA A 47 -10.51 -6.33 5.50
N PHE A 48 -10.59 -7.46 4.81
CA PHE A 48 -9.43 -8.31 4.51
C PHE A 48 -8.35 -7.61 3.66
N ASN A 49 -8.67 -6.54 2.93
CA ASN A 49 -7.68 -5.79 2.14
C ASN A 49 -6.73 -4.94 3.02
N PHE A 50 -7.02 -4.87 4.32
CA PHE A 50 -6.24 -4.13 5.31
C PHE A 50 -5.58 -5.06 6.33
N THR A 51 -5.68 -6.38 6.20
CA THR A 51 -5.01 -7.32 7.11
C THR A 51 -3.52 -7.41 6.82
N GLN A 52 -2.74 -7.74 7.84
CA GLN A 52 -1.30 -7.87 7.74
C GLN A 52 -0.90 -9.26 7.20
N HIS A 53 0.19 -9.33 6.44
CA HIS A 53 0.79 -10.59 5.98
C HIS A 53 1.75 -11.16 7.03
N LEU A 54 1.20 -11.65 8.14
CA LEU A 54 1.99 -12.05 9.32
C LEU A 54 2.82 -13.34 9.14
N THR A 55 2.53 -14.12 8.11
CA THR A 55 3.11 -15.47 7.92
C THR A 55 3.61 -15.74 6.52
N ASP A 56 3.30 -14.85 5.57
CA ASP A 56 3.48 -14.99 4.12
C ASP A 56 4.11 -13.73 3.49
N GLY A 57 4.68 -12.86 4.33
CA GLY A 57 5.46 -11.69 3.94
C GLY A 57 6.67 -11.51 4.86
N GLU A 58 7.63 -10.71 4.40
CA GLU A 58 8.75 -10.23 5.21
C GLU A 58 8.89 -8.72 4.99
N ASP A 59 9.05 -7.97 6.08
CA ASP A 59 9.16 -6.52 6.03
C ASP A 59 10.58 -6.12 5.59
N TYR A 60 10.70 -5.37 4.50
CA TYR A 60 11.98 -4.87 4.00
C TYR A 60 12.11 -3.38 4.27
N GLY A 61 13.21 -2.95 4.92
CA GLY A 61 13.47 -1.55 5.24
C GLY A 61 12.43 -0.90 6.17
N PRO A 62 12.51 0.42 6.38
CA PRO A 62 11.52 1.17 7.16
C PRO A 62 10.18 1.30 6.43
N TYR A 63 9.10 1.52 7.18
CA TYR A 63 7.77 1.77 6.61
C TYR A 63 7.78 2.98 5.68
N ASN A 64 7.20 2.82 4.49
CA ASN A 64 7.34 3.77 3.39
C ASN A 64 5.99 4.34 2.95
N TYR A 65 5.59 5.47 3.55
CA TYR A 65 4.36 6.18 3.19
C TYR A 65 4.26 6.58 1.71
N ASP A 66 5.40 6.80 1.05
CA ASP A 66 5.50 7.21 -0.35
C ASP A 66 5.56 6.01 -1.31
N SER A 67 5.51 4.77 -0.80
CA SER A 67 5.52 3.57 -1.63
C SER A 67 4.39 3.60 -2.65
N ILE A 68 4.70 3.24 -3.90
CA ILE A 68 3.68 3.04 -4.92
C ILE A 68 2.73 1.89 -4.55
N MET A 69 3.16 0.98 -3.67
CA MET A 69 2.40 -0.14 -3.15
C MET A 69 1.48 0.25 -2.00
N HIS A 70 1.59 1.46 -1.45
CA HIS A 70 0.70 1.93 -0.38
C HIS A 70 -0.68 2.27 -0.95
N TYR A 71 -1.75 1.91 -0.23
CA TYR A 71 -3.11 2.35 -0.53
C TYR A 71 -3.30 3.85 -0.27
N SER A 72 -4.27 4.45 -0.97
CA SER A 72 -4.70 5.81 -0.68
C SER A 72 -5.49 5.87 0.63
N ALA A 73 -5.51 7.06 1.26
CA ALA A 73 -6.22 7.28 2.51
C ALA A 73 -7.73 6.96 2.46
N TYR A 74 -8.31 6.86 1.27
CA TYR A 74 -9.74 6.62 1.02
C TYR A 74 -10.02 5.24 0.39
N ALA A 75 -9.01 4.36 0.32
CA ALA A 75 -9.16 3.05 -0.30
C ALA A 75 -10.34 2.29 0.32
N PHE A 76 -11.20 1.71 -0.52
CA PHE A 76 -12.40 0.96 -0.10
C PHE A 76 -13.34 1.72 0.86
N SER A 77 -13.35 3.06 0.84
CA SER A 77 -14.28 3.84 1.66
C SER A 77 -15.74 3.64 1.22
N LYS A 78 -16.66 3.48 2.18
CA LYS A 78 -18.11 3.37 1.92
C LYS A 78 -18.86 4.70 2.06
N ASN A 79 -18.26 5.67 2.72
CA ASN A 79 -18.88 6.96 3.05
C ASN A 79 -18.10 8.16 2.52
N GLY A 80 -17.00 7.93 1.78
CA GLY A 80 -16.14 9.01 1.28
C GLY A 80 -15.14 9.53 2.31
N GLU A 81 -15.19 9.01 3.55
CA GLU A 81 -14.25 9.34 4.61
C GLU A 81 -12.98 8.48 4.52
N LYS A 82 -11.91 8.93 5.19
CA LYS A 82 -10.64 8.20 5.22
C LYS A 82 -10.79 6.84 5.90
N THR A 83 -10.25 5.81 5.28
CA THR A 83 -10.10 4.45 5.85
C THR A 83 -8.72 4.23 6.47
N MET A 84 -7.74 5.07 6.13
CA MET A 84 -6.41 5.06 6.75
C MET A 84 -5.93 6.47 7.06
N ILE A 85 -5.33 6.62 8.24
CA ILE A 85 -4.81 7.88 8.76
C ILE A 85 -3.36 7.64 9.18
N PRO A 86 -2.35 8.29 8.55
CA PRO A 86 -0.99 8.28 9.07
C PRO A 86 -0.93 8.84 10.49
N LEU A 87 -0.17 8.18 11.36
CA LEU A 87 0.03 8.62 12.75
C LEU A 87 0.94 9.84 12.83
N GLN A 88 1.79 10.06 11.82
CA GLN A 88 2.59 11.27 11.68
C GLN A 88 1.79 12.37 10.95
N GLU A 89 1.88 13.60 11.47
CA GLU A 89 1.22 14.76 10.86
C GLU A 89 1.79 15.11 9.48
N ASN A 90 0.92 15.67 8.63
CA ASN A 90 1.27 16.18 7.28
C ASN A 90 1.85 15.14 6.31
N ILE A 91 1.63 13.85 6.57
CA ILE A 91 1.98 12.77 5.64
C ILE A 91 0.82 12.48 4.69
N SER A 92 1.14 12.32 3.40
CA SER A 92 0.21 11.85 2.37
C SER A 92 0.57 10.42 1.96
N ILE A 93 -0.45 9.63 1.59
CA ILE A 93 -0.29 8.22 1.23
C ILE A 93 -1.05 7.88 -0.07
N GLY A 94 -0.56 6.87 -0.78
CA GLY A 94 -1.21 6.30 -1.96
C GLY A 94 -0.95 7.04 -3.27
N GLN A 95 0.24 7.63 -3.40
CA GLN A 95 0.69 8.19 -4.67
C GLN A 95 0.77 7.11 -5.76
N ARG A 96 0.55 7.52 -7.01
CA ARG A 96 0.66 6.67 -8.22
C ARG A 96 1.38 7.44 -9.33
N ASN A 97 2.49 8.10 -8.99
CA ASN A 97 3.26 9.00 -9.86
C ASN A 97 4.71 8.56 -10.05
N HIS A 98 5.30 7.84 -9.09
CA HIS A 98 6.69 7.39 -9.16
C HIS A 98 6.94 6.13 -8.30
N LEU A 99 8.09 5.48 -8.52
CA LEU A 99 8.65 4.52 -7.57
C LEU A 99 9.42 5.29 -6.50
N SER A 100 9.15 5.01 -5.23
CA SER A 100 9.95 5.55 -4.14
C SER A 100 11.31 4.82 -4.07
N GLN A 101 12.29 5.41 -3.37
CA GLN A 101 13.57 4.74 -3.16
C GLN A 101 13.41 3.41 -2.41
N GLY A 102 12.49 3.35 -1.43
CA GLY A 102 12.18 2.11 -0.72
C GLY A 102 11.62 1.01 -1.61
N ASP A 103 10.79 1.34 -2.60
CA ASP A 103 10.29 0.36 -3.58
C ASP A 103 11.44 -0.24 -4.42
N ILE A 104 12.38 0.61 -4.84
CA ILE A 104 13.55 0.21 -5.63
C ILE A 104 14.48 -0.67 -4.80
N ASP A 105 14.77 -0.26 -3.57
CA ASP A 105 15.67 -0.97 -2.67
C ASP A 105 15.12 -2.36 -2.29
N ALA A 106 13.80 -2.47 -2.10
CA ALA A 106 13.14 -3.75 -1.84
C ALA A 106 13.29 -4.73 -3.01
N VAL A 107 13.01 -4.28 -4.24
CA VAL A 107 13.14 -5.13 -5.43
C VAL A 107 14.59 -5.54 -5.65
N ASN A 108 15.54 -4.62 -5.51
CA ASN A 108 16.98 -4.94 -5.63
C ASN A 108 17.44 -5.93 -4.55
N GLY A 109 16.88 -5.84 -3.33
CA GLY A 109 17.18 -6.79 -2.25
C GLY A 109 16.62 -8.19 -2.52
N MET A 110 15.47 -8.30 -3.18
CA MET A 110 14.86 -9.58 -3.57
C MET A 110 15.60 -10.25 -4.75
N TYR A 111 16.20 -9.45 -5.63
CA TYR A 111 16.86 -9.91 -6.86
C TYR A 111 18.28 -9.33 -7.01
N PRO A 112 19.27 -9.86 -6.26
CA PRO A 112 20.66 -9.40 -6.30
C PRO A 112 21.43 -9.79 -7.57
#